data_AF-A0A7C5K526-F1
#
_entry.id   AF-A0A7C5K526-F1
#
_cell.length_a   1.000
_cell.length_b   1.000
_cell.length_c   1.000
_cell.angle_alpha   90.00
_cell.angle_beta   90.00
_cell.angle_gamma   90.00
#
_symmetry.space_group_name_H-M   'P 1'
#
loop_
_entity.id
_entity.type
_entity.pdbx_description
1 polymer ?
#
loop_
_entity_poly.entity_id
_entity_poly.type
_entity_poly.pdbx_seq_one_letter_code
_entity_poly.pdbx_strand_id
1 'polypeptide(L)'
;AELASKLGREKESSRWKTRADKLYDGLMRELWRGDHFVARLGLDGTDVESQSLIPWLPVILGKRLPVEVRVALKAGIETHLTRWGLATERVDSPFYKTDGYWRGPIWAPSTFLAVTGLDRCGFTALADTIAERFCRLCAQSGFAENFDAVTGAPLCDPAYTWTASVFLLLAERMKKRKKRKE
;
A
#
# COMPACT_ATOMS: atom_id res chain seq x y z
N ALA A 1 -9.17 19.84 -4.04
CA ALA A 1 -8.86 20.86 -5.06
C ALA A 1 -9.62 20.58 -6.35
N GLU A 2 -9.35 19.45 -7.03
CA GLU A 2 -9.99 19.10 -8.31
C GLU A 2 -11.52 19.14 -8.30
N LEU A 3 -12.17 18.53 -7.30
CA LEU A 3 -13.64 18.59 -7.19
C LEU A 3 -14.16 20.02 -7.03
N ALA A 4 -13.48 20.87 -6.24
CA ALA A 4 -13.88 22.25 -6.06
C ALA A 4 -13.74 23.06 -7.36
N SER A 5 -12.66 22.85 -8.13
CA SER A 5 -12.50 23.47 -9.45
C SER A 5 -13.58 23.01 -10.43
N LYS A 6 -13.91 21.72 -10.48
CA LYS A 6 -15.03 21.20 -11.30
C LYS A 6 -16.39 21.81 -10.95
N LEU A 7 -16.56 22.33 -9.73
CA LEU A 7 -17.75 23.01 -9.26
C LEU A 7 -17.65 24.55 -9.37
N GLY A 8 -16.62 25.09 -10.01
CA GLY A 8 -16.39 26.54 -10.14
C GLY A 8 -15.97 27.25 -8.84
N ARG A 9 -15.60 26.49 -7.79
CA ARG A 9 -15.23 27.01 -6.46
C ARG A 9 -13.72 27.25 -6.37
N GLU A 10 -13.22 28.19 -7.18
CA GLU A 10 -11.78 28.39 -7.38
C GLU A 10 -11.01 28.78 -6.10
N LYS A 11 -11.57 29.64 -5.24
CA LYS A 11 -10.95 30.00 -3.95
C LYS A 11 -10.71 28.76 -3.08
N GLU A 12 -11.66 27.83 -3.05
CA GLU A 12 -11.55 26.60 -2.28
C GLU A 12 -10.60 25.60 -2.94
N SER A 13 -10.62 25.51 -4.27
CA SER A 13 -9.65 24.71 -5.03
C SER A 13 -8.23 25.08 -4.63
N SER A 14 -7.90 26.38 -4.68
CA SER A 14 -6.61 26.93 -4.26
C SER A 14 -6.31 26.63 -2.79
N ARG A 15 -7.26 26.85 -1.88
CA ARG A 15 -7.08 26.53 -0.45
C ARG A 15 -6.73 25.06 -0.23
N TRP A 16 -7.40 24.15 -0.92
CA TRP A 16 -7.14 22.71 -0.81
C TRP A 16 -5.79 22.32 -1.42
N LYS A 17 -5.37 22.96 -2.51
CA LYS A 17 -4.05 22.75 -3.11
C LYS A 17 -2.94 23.17 -2.14
N THR A 18 -3.01 24.40 -1.60
CA THR A 18 -2.04 24.89 -0.61
C THR A 18 -1.95 23.98 0.62
N ARG A 19 -3.09 23.49 1.13
CA ARG A 19 -3.09 22.55 2.25
C ARG A 19 -2.43 21.22 1.89
N ALA A 20 -2.69 20.70 0.69
CA ALA A 20 -2.07 19.46 0.22
C ALA A 20 -0.56 19.60 0.04
N ASP A 21 -0.07 20.76 -0.42
CA ASP A 21 1.36 21.06 -0.57
C ASP A 21 2.03 21.17 0.80
N LYS A 22 1.44 21.91 1.74
CA LYS A 22 1.95 22.00 3.12
C LYS A 22 2.05 20.63 3.82
N LEU A 23 1.06 19.75 3.62
CA LEU A 23 1.09 18.39 4.19
C LEU A 23 2.15 17.52 3.54
N TYR A 24 2.36 17.65 2.23
CA TYR A 24 3.42 16.95 1.52
C TYR A 24 4.80 17.39 1.98
N ASP A 25 5.03 18.71 2.09
CA ASP A 25 6.29 19.26 2.59
C ASP A 25 6.56 18.80 4.03
N GLY A 26 5.51 18.72 4.86
CA GLY A 26 5.59 18.14 6.20
C GLY A 26 5.94 16.66 6.18
N LEU A 27 5.27 15.84 5.36
CA LEU A 27 5.59 14.41 5.22
C LEU A 27 7.06 14.21 4.85
N MET A 28 7.54 14.91 3.82
CA MET A 28 8.92 14.80 3.34
C MET A 28 9.92 15.29 4.38
N ARG A 29 9.67 16.42 5.03
CA ARG A 29 10.62 16.98 6.01
C ARG A 29 10.66 16.17 7.31
N GLU A 30 9.51 15.76 7.83
CA GLU A 30 9.41 15.18 9.16
C GLU A 30 9.66 13.67 9.17
N LEU A 31 9.26 12.95 8.12
CA LEU A 31 9.21 11.48 8.14
C LEU A 31 10.19 10.80 7.18
N TRP A 32 10.70 11.48 6.14
CA TRP A 32 11.67 10.88 5.21
C TRP A 32 13.09 10.89 5.83
N ARG A 33 13.84 9.79 5.68
CA ARG A 33 15.22 9.66 6.18
C ARG A 33 16.29 9.47 5.11
N GLY A 34 15.91 9.58 3.83
CA GLY A 34 16.82 9.47 2.68
C GLY A 34 16.62 8.17 1.89
N ASP A 35 16.23 7.10 2.57
CA ASP A 35 16.00 5.77 2.02
C ASP A 35 14.61 5.19 2.39
N HIS A 36 14.00 5.65 3.48
CA HIS A 36 12.68 5.22 3.91
C HIS A 36 11.93 6.32 4.69
N PHE A 37 10.62 6.11 4.89
CA PHE A 37 9.86 6.90 5.87
C PHE A 37 9.89 6.19 7.23
N VAL A 38 9.78 6.98 8.29
CA VAL A 38 9.60 6.48 9.66
C VAL A 38 8.27 6.94 10.25
N ALA A 39 7.78 6.22 11.25
CA ALA A 39 6.76 6.74 12.15
C ALA A 39 7.41 7.54 13.29
N ARG A 40 6.68 8.46 13.90
CA ARG A 40 7.16 9.25 15.05
C ARG A 40 6.19 9.17 16.20
N LEU A 41 6.71 9.02 17.42
CA LEU A 41 5.88 9.10 18.62
C LEU A 41 5.38 10.53 18.81
N GLY A 42 4.08 10.70 19.00
CA GLY A 42 3.46 12.02 19.11
C GLY A 42 3.86 12.81 20.37
N LEU A 43 4.43 12.15 21.37
CA LEU A 43 4.79 12.77 22.65
C LEU A 43 6.13 13.51 22.58
N ASP A 44 7.16 12.87 22.03
CA ASP A 44 8.54 13.36 22.04
C ASP A 44 9.18 13.44 20.64
N GLY A 45 8.47 12.98 19.61
CA GLY A 45 8.95 12.97 18.24
C GLY A 45 10.02 11.93 17.96
N THR A 46 10.22 10.95 18.85
CA THR A 46 11.17 9.85 18.64
C THR A 46 10.76 9.02 17.43
N ASP A 47 11.74 8.74 16.56
CA ASP A 47 11.55 7.89 15.39
C ASP A 47 11.33 6.43 15.82
N VAL A 48 10.36 5.79 15.18
CA VAL A 48 10.05 4.38 15.37
C VAL A 48 10.52 3.62 14.15
N GLU A 49 11.67 2.96 14.31
CA GLU A 49 12.17 2.00 13.35
C GLU A 49 11.29 0.75 13.35
N SER A 50 10.88 0.33 12.16
CA SER A 50 9.95 -0.79 12.01
C SER A 50 10.16 -1.49 10.68
N GLN A 51 10.05 -2.82 10.70
CA GLN A 51 9.98 -3.66 9.52
C GLN A 51 8.52 -3.88 9.06
N SER A 52 7.64 -2.92 9.38
CA SER A 52 6.25 -2.87 8.94
C SER A 52 6.12 -2.33 7.51
N LEU A 53 5.04 -2.70 6.84
CA LEU A 53 4.74 -2.26 5.48
C LEU A 53 4.33 -0.78 5.44
N ILE A 54 3.76 -0.26 6.54
CA ILE A 54 3.14 1.06 6.58
C ILE A 54 4.03 2.22 6.13
N PRO A 55 5.34 2.29 6.46
CA PRO A 55 6.18 3.41 6.06
C PRO A 55 6.47 3.41 4.55
N TRP A 56 6.18 2.31 3.85
CA TRP A 56 6.35 2.22 2.40
C TRP A 56 5.06 2.57 1.63
N LEU A 57 3.91 2.62 2.30
CA LEU A 57 2.62 2.96 1.69
C LEU A 57 2.46 4.41 1.19
N PRO A 58 3.29 5.41 1.57
CA PRO A 58 3.32 6.70 0.89
C PRO A 58 3.53 6.62 -0.62
N VAL A 59 3.95 5.46 -1.16
CA VAL A 59 4.00 5.16 -2.61
C VAL A 59 2.68 5.48 -3.34
N ILE A 60 1.54 5.49 -2.63
CA ILE A 60 0.23 5.87 -3.16
C ILE A 60 0.20 7.30 -3.76
N LEU A 61 1.11 8.18 -3.32
CA LEU A 61 1.30 9.53 -3.85
C LEU A 61 1.82 9.54 -5.29
N GLY A 62 2.32 8.41 -5.80
CA GLY A 62 2.65 8.25 -7.21
C GLY A 62 3.72 9.23 -7.69
N LYS A 63 3.53 9.80 -8.88
CA LYS A 63 4.45 10.76 -9.51
C LYS A 63 4.62 12.10 -8.78
N ARG A 64 3.86 12.34 -7.70
CA ARG A 64 4.11 13.50 -6.83
C ARG A 64 5.42 13.35 -6.06
N LEU A 65 5.86 12.11 -5.85
CA LEU A 65 7.13 11.79 -5.21
C LEU A 65 8.30 11.91 -6.20
N PRO A 66 9.48 12.38 -5.74
CA PRO A 66 10.72 12.32 -6.50
C PRO A 66 11.06 10.90 -6.95
N VAL A 67 11.85 10.77 -8.02
CA VAL A 67 12.19 9.45 -8.60
C VAL A 67 12.88 8.55 -7.57
N GLU A 68 13.84 9.10 -6.85
CA GLU A 68 14.64 8.43 -5.83
C GLU A 68 13.77 7.89 -4.69
N VAL A 69 12.80 8.69 -4.22
CA VAL A 69 11.85 8.27 -3.18
C VAL A 69 11.00 7.11 -3.70
N ARG A 70 10.49 7.20 -4.92
CA ARG A 70 9.69 6.13 -5.53
C ARG A 70 10.47 4.82 -5.64
N VAL A 71 11.74 4.88 -6.05
CA VAL A 71 12.62 3.71 -6.17
C VAL A 71 12.86 3.06 -4.81
N ALA A 72 13.16 3.86 -3.78
CA ALA A 72 13.32 3.37 -2.42
C ALA A 72 12.05 2.70 -1.89
N LEU A 73 10.88 3.33 -2.07
CA LEU A 73 9.59 2.75 -1.67
C LEU A 73 9.29 1.43 -2.37
N LYS A 74 9.60 1.33 -3.68
CA LYS A 74 9.49 0.06 -4.42
C LYS A 74 10.36 -1.01 -3.77
N ALA A 75 11.64 -0.71 -3.53
CA ALA A 75 12.57 -1.65 -2.94
C ALA A 75 12.12 -2.11 -1.55
N GLY A 76 11.64 -1.19 -0.71
CA GLY A 76 11.06 -1.49 0.60
C GLY A 76 9.85 -2.42 0.49
N ILE A 77 8.88 -2.11 -0.37
CA ILE A 77 7.68 -2.96 -0.57
C ILE A 77 8.05 -4.37 -1.04
N GLU A 78 9.06 -4.53 -1.89
CA GLU A 78 9.50 -5.85 -2.37
C GLU A 78 9.95 -6.76 -1.22
N THR A 79 10.51 -6.20 -0.15
CA THR A 79 10.95 -6.99 1.03
C THR A 79 9.78 -7.63 1.80
N HIS A 80 8.55 -7.16 1.60
CA HIS A 80 7.35 -7.70 2.23
C HIS A 80 6.66 -8.80 1.41
N LEU A 81 7.13 -9.05 0.19
CA LEU A 81 6.42 -9.88 -0.78
C LEU A 81 6.61 -11.38 -0.51
N THR A 82 5.57 -12.02 0.00
CA THR A 82 5.49 -13.48 0.16
C THR A 82 4.84 -14.14 -1.06
N ARG A 83 4.80 -15.48 -1.09
CA ARG A 83 4.10 -16.25 -2.15
C ARG A 83 2.61 -15.87 -2.31
N TRP A 84 1.99 -15.29 -1.28
CA TRP A 84 0.57 -14.95 -1.24
C TRP A 84 0.27 -13.46 -1.39
N GLY A 85 1.22 -12.58 -1.07
CA GLY A 85 0.99 -11.13 -1.11
C GLY A 85 1.95 -10.39 -0.20
N LEU A 86 1.60 -9.17 0.20
CA LEU A 86 2.43 -8.34 1.06
C LEU A 86 2.11 -8.60 2.53
N ALA A 87 3.09 -9.12 3.27
CA ALA A 87 3.02 -9.22 4.72
C ALA A 87 3.03 -7.82 5.34
N THR A 88 2.17 -7.56 6.34
CA THR A 88 2.11 -6.24 7.02
C THR A 88 3.30 -5.97 7.92
N GLU A 89 4.00 -7.01 8.33
CA GLU A 89 5.31 -7.03 8.95
C GLU A 89 6.17 -8.01 8.17
N ARG A 90 7.45 -7.72 7.91
CA ARG A 90 8.32 -8.67 7.22
C ARG A 90 8.40 -10.00 7.97
N VAL A 91 8.43 -11.11 7.23
CA VAL A 91 8.46 -12.46 7.81
C VAL A 91 9.74 -12.77 8.60
N ASP A 92 10.81 -12.03 8.35
CA ASP A 92 12.09 -12.12 9.05
C ASP A 92 12.22 -11.12 10.21
N SER A 93 11.17 -10.34 10.49
CA SER A 93 11.13 -9.41 11.61
C SER A 93 10.95 -10.14 12.94
N PRO A 94 11.65 -9.71 14.02
CA PRO A 94 11.38 -10.20 15.37
C PRO A 94 9.97 -9.84 15.86
N PHE A 95 9.28 -8.92 15.17
CA PHE A 95 7.92 -8.51 15.50
C PHE A 95 6.84 -9.22 14.69
N TYR A 96 7.21 -10.08 13.72
CA TYR A 96 6.25 -10.86 12.94
C TYR A 96 5.45 -11.84 13.84
N LYS A 97 4.15 -11.93 13.57
CA LYS A 97 3.23 -12.88 14.20
C LYS A 97 2.26 -13.39 13.14
N THR A 98 2.19 -14.72 13.00
CA THR A 98 1.30 -15.44 12.05
C THR A 98 -0.15 -14.97 12.14
N ASP A 99 -0.72 -14.93 13.35
CA ASP A 99 -2.04 -14.35 13.64
C ASP A 99 -1.89 -13.04 14.42
N GLY A 100 -1.06 -12.15 13.86
CA GLY A 100 -0.66 -10.89 14.48
C GLY A 100 -1.59 -9.71 14.21
N TYR A 101 -2.73 -9.96 13.55
CA TYR A 101 -3.59 -8.92 12.97
C TYR A 101 -2.79 -8.01 12.02
N TRP A 102 -2.29 -6.84 12.44
CA TRP A 102 -1.46 -5.95 11.62
C TRP A 102 0.06 -6.22 11.68
N ARG A 103 0.48 -7.27 12.40
CA ARG A 103 1.90 -7.61 12.61
C ARG A 103 2.35 -8.85 11.83
N GLY A 104 1.91 -9.00 10.58
CA GLY A 104 2.29 -10.15 9.77
C GLY A 104 1.30 -10.45 8.67
N PRO A 105 0.02 -10.71 8.98
CA PRO A 105 -1.00 -11.07 7.99
C PRO A 105 -1.06 -10.14 6.77
N ILE A 106 -1.52 -10.68 5.66
CA ILE A 106 -1.81 -9.97 4.41
C ILE A 106 -3.21 -9.35 4.53
N TRP A 107 -3.31 -8.07 4.20
CA TRP A 107 -4.57 -7.32 4.24
C TRP A 107 -4.91 -6.75 2.86
N ALA A 108 -6.21 -6.72 2.56
CA ALA A 108 -6.72 -6.15 1.32
C ALA A 108 -6.41 -4.65 1.17
N PRO A 109 -6.59 -3.78 2.20
CA PRO A 109 -6.35 -2.34 2.05
C PRO A 109 -4.89 -1.98 1.77
N SER A 110 -3.94 -2.57 2.52
CA SER A 110 -2.51 -2.30 2.33
C SER A 110 -2.03 -2.82 0.96
N THR A 111 -2.52 -3.99 0.54
CA THR A 111 -2.28 -4.53 -0.80
C THR A 111 -2.76 -3.57 -1.89
N PHE A 112 -3.99 -3.07 -1.78
CA PHE A 112 -4.55 -2.13 -2.75
C PHE A 112 -3.75 -0.83 -2.84
N LEU A 113 -3.37 -0.25 -1.70
CA LEU A 113 -2.57 0.96 -1.63
C LEU A 113 -1.20 0.77 -2.30
N ALA A 114 -0.53 -0.35 -2.00
CA ALA A 114 0.76 -0.68 -2.60
C ALA A 114 0.66 -0.88 -4.12
N VAL A 115 -0.27 -1.72 -4.59
CA VAL A 115 -0.46 -1.96 -6.04
C VAL A 115 -0.78 -0.67 -6.78
N THR A 116 -1.71 0.13 -6.24
CA THR A 116 -2.13 1.39 -6.87
C THR A 116 -0.98 2.40 -6.89
N GLY A 117 -0.24 2.53 -5.80
CA GLY A 117 0.90 3.44 -5.71
C GLY A 117 2.05 3.02 -6.63
N LEU A 118 2.43 1.75 -6.63
CA LEU A 118 3.46 1.21 -7.52
C LEU A 118 3.11 1.45 -8.98
N ASP A 119 1.87 1.21 -9.39
CA ASP A 119 1.44 1.48 -10.78
C ASP A 119 1.49 2.98 -11.11
N ARG A 120 1.04 3.85 -10.21
CA ARG A 120 1.15 5.31 -10.37
C ARG A 120 2.60 5.78 -10.45
N CYS A 121 3.52 5.10 -9.76
CA CYS A 121 4.95 5.35 -9.81
C CYS A 121 5.61 4.84 -11.10
N GLY A 122 4.93 3.99 -11.87
CA GLY A 122 5.46 3.36 -13.09
C GLY A 122 6.04 1.95 -12.88
N PHE A 123 5.99 1.41 -11.65
CA PHE A 123 6.47 0.07 -11.31
C PHE A 123 5.39 -1.00 -11.55
N THR A 124 4.84 -1.01 -12.77
CA THR A 124 3.69 -1.85 -13.13
C THR A 124 3.97 -3.35 -12.98
N ALA A 125 5.19 -3.83 -13.26
CA ALA A 125 5.52 -5.25 -13.17
C ALA A 125 5.40 -5.81 -11.74
N LEU A 126 5.88 -5.06 -10.75
CA LEU A 126 5.73 -5.43 -9.34
C LEU A 126 4.27 -5.32 -8.89
N ALA A 127 3.58 -4.25 -9.31
CA ALA A 127 2.15 -4.08 -9.03
C ALA A 127 1.31 -5.26 -9.54
N ASP A 128 1.59 -5.72 -10.76
CA ASP A 128 0.90 -6.86 -11.37
C ASP A 128 1.23 -8.18 -10.65
N THR A 129 2.50 -8.37 -10.23
CA THR A 129 2.90 -9.54 -9.42
C THR A 129 2.13 -9.60 -8.10
N ILE A 130 2.05 -8.47 -7.37
CA ILE A 130 1.32 -8.40 -6.10
C ILE A 130 -0.17 -8.66 -6.31
N ALA A 131 -0.76 -8.03 -7.34
CA ALA A 131 -2.17 -8.20 -7.67
C ALA A 131 -2.51 -9.66 -8.00
N GLU A 132 -1.68 -10.32 -8.80
CA GLU A 132 -1.85 -11.74 -9.14
C GLU A 132 -1.80 -12.64 -7.90
N ARG A 133 -0.80 -12.43 -7.02
CA ARG A 133 -0.66 -13.23 -5.79
C ARG A 133 -1.87 -13.06 -4.87
N PHE A 134 -2.33 -11.82 -4.69
CA PHE A 134 -3.52 -11.54 -3.88
C PHE A 134 -4.80 -12.12 -4.50
N CYS A 135 -5.01 -11.98 -5.81
CA CYS A 135 -6.17 -12.60 -6.47
C CYS A 135 -6.15 -14.14 -6.34
N ARG A 136 -4.98 -14.76 -6.47
CA ARG A 136 -4.83 -16.21 -6.24
C ARG A 136 -5.12 -16.60 -4.79
N LEU A 137 -4.64 -15.83 -3.83
CA LEU A 137 -4.93 -16.02 -2.41
C LEU A 137 -6.44 -16.01 -2.16
N CYS A 138 -7.16 -15.00 -2.64
CA CYS A 138 -8.62 -14.94 -2.45
C CYS A 138 -9.34 -16.10 -3.17
N ALA A 139 -8.90 -16.47 -4.37
CA ALA A 139 -9.49 -17.58 -5.12
C ALA A 139 -9.33 -18.93 -4.39
N GLN A 140 -8.26 -19.10 -3.62
CA GLN A 140 -7.99 -20.32 -2.88
C GLN A 140 -8.57 -20.32 -1.46
N SER A 141 -8.47 -19.19 -0.75
CA SER A 141 -8.72 -19.09 0.69
C SER A 141 -9.99 -18.32 1.03
N GLY A 142 -10.77 -17.88 0.03
CA GLY A 142 -11.98 -17.10 0.23
C GLY A 142 -11.69 -15.61 0.49
N PHE A 143 -12.67 -14.91 1.06
CA PHE A 143 -12.65 -13.46 1.20
C PHE A 143 -12.57 -13.04 2.67
N ALA A 144 -11.69 -13.68 3.43
CA ALA A 144 -11.50 -13.39 4.83
C ALA A 144 -10.97 -11.98 5.09
N GLU A 145 -11.05 -11.53 6.33
CA GLU A 145 -10.60 -10.23 6.80
C GLU A 145 -9.11 -10.01 6.52
N ASN A 146 -8.29 -11.00 6.86
CA ASN A 146 -6.87 -11.06 6.56
C ASN A 146 -6.41 -12.52 6.42
N PHE A 147 -5.15 -12.72 6.03
CA PHE A 147 -4.61 -14.03 5.74
C PHE A 147 -3.21 -14.18 6.31
N ASP A 148 -2.87 -15.36 6.84
CA ASP A 148 -1.49 -15.63 7.23
C ASP A 148 -0.56 -15.50 6.01
N ALA A 149 0.54 -14.75 6.16
CA ALA A 149 1.37 -14.38 5.03
C ALA A 149 2.23 -15.53 4.49
N VAL A 150 2.43 -16.60 5.27
CA VAL A 150 3.25 -17.75 4.90
C VAL A 150 2.40 -18.87 4.28
N THR A 151 1.31 -19.24 4.94
CA THR A 151 0.44 -20.35 4.59
C THR A 151 -0.71 -19.94 3.69
N GLY A 152 -1.16 -18.68 3.75
CA GLY A 152 -2.34 -18.19 3.04
C GLY A 152 -3.66 -18.60 3.72
N ALA A 153 -3.61 -19.12 4.94
CA ALA A 153 -4.80 -19.48 5.69
C ALA A 153 -5.66 -18.23 5.98
N PRO A 154 -6.99 -18.30 5.80
CA PRO A 154 -7.88 -17.21 6.17
C PRO A 154 -7.89 -17.03 7.70
N LEU A 155 -7.92 -15.78 8.14
CA LEU A 155 -7.93 -15.39 9.56
C LEU A 155 -9.09 -14.44 9.85
N CYS A 156 -9.53 -14.42 11.11
CA CYS A 156 -10.63 -13.59 11.62
C CYS A 156 -11.97 -13.83 10.88
N ASP A 157 -12.64 -12.79 10.39
CA ASP A 157 -13.93 -12.93 9.70
C ASP A 157 -13.76 -13.60 8.32
N PRO A 158 -14.50 -14.67 7.99
CA PRO A 158 -14.36 -15.40 6.72
C PRO A 158 -14.93 -14.67 5.48
N ALA A 159 -15.72 -13.60 5.64
CA ALA A 159 -16.44 -12.94 4.54
C ALA A 159 -16.44 -11.41 4.66
N TYR A 160 -15.28 -10.80 4.49
CA TYR A 160 -15.07 -9.37 4.68
C TYR A 160 -15.14 -8.55 3.38
N THR A 161 -15.93 -7.48 3.42
CA THR A 161 -16.29 -6.69 2.22
C THR A 161 -15.11 -6.00 1.55
N TRP A 162 -14.07 -5.59 2.29
CA TRP A 162 -12.88 -4.99 1.68
C TRP A 162 -12.10 -5.97 0.80
N THR A 163 -12.16 -7.27 1.08
CA THR A 163 -11.33 -8.30 0.46
C THR A 163 -11.97 -8.64 -0.86
N ALA A 164 -13.30 -8.83 -0.83
CA ALA A 164 -14.12 -8.90 -2.03
C ALA A 164 -13.94 -7.65 -2.92
N SER A 165 -14.00 -6.45 -2.35
CA SER A 165 -13.89 -5.20 -3.12
C SER A 165 -12.53 -5.03 -3.79
N VAL A 166 -11.45 -5.26 -3.04
CA VAL A 166 -10.07 -5.17 -3.57
C VAL A 166 -9.83 -6.28 -4.58
N PHE A 167 -10.29 -7.50 -4.33
CA PHE A 167 -10.20 -8.59 -5.30
C PHE A 167 -10.84 -8.19 -6.64
N LEU A 168 -12.05 -7.61 -6.64
CA LEU A 168 -12.72 -7.19 -7.87
C LEU A 168 -11.91 -6.13 -8.62
N LEU A 169 -11.38 -5.12 -7.92
CA LEU A 169 -10.56 -4.06 -8.52
C LEU A 169 -9.27 -4.63 -9.14
N LEU A 170 -8.61 -5.56 -8.46
CA LEU A 170 -7.37 -6.18 -8.92
C LEU A 170 -7.61 -7.20 -10.03
N ALA A 171 -8.69 -7.98 -9.97
CA ALA A 171 -9.07 -8.92 -11.03
C ALA A 171 -9.42 -8.16 -12.34
N GLU A 172 -10.17 -7.06 -12.24
CA GLU A 172 -10.47 -6.17 -13.37
C GLU A 172 -9.18 -5.60 -14.00
N ARG A 173 -8.24 -5.16 -13.15
CA ARG A 173 -6.91 -4.71 -13.60
C ARG A 173 -6.19 -5.82 -14.39
N MET A 174 -6.12 -7.04 -13.85
CA MET A 174 -5.44 -8.17 -14.50
C MET A 174 -6.10 -8.54 -15.83
N LYS A 175 -7.43 -8.52 -15.90
CA LYS A 175 -8.19 -8.74 -17.14
C LYS A 175 -7.85 -7.71 -18.22
N LYS A 176 -7.77 -6.42 -17.86
CA LYS A 176 -7.36 -5.35 -18.78
C LYS A 176 -5.91 -5.50 -19.25
N ARG A 177 -5.01 -6.00 -18.39
CA ARG A 177 -3.60 -6.23 -18.74
C ARG A 177 -3.43 -7.39 -19.74
N LYS A 178 -4.18 -8.49 -19.58
CA LYS A 178 -4.17 -9.62 -20.54
C LYS A 178 -4.58 -9.17 -21.94
N LYS A 179 -5.70 -8.44 -22.06
CA LYS A 179 -6.20 -7.88 -23.33
C LYS A 179 -5.26 -6.92 -24.05
N ARG A 180 -4.27 -6.33 -23.36
CA ARG A 180 -3.28 -5.42 -23.96
C ARG A 180 -2.05 -6.16 -24.50
N LYS A 181 -1.87 -7.43 -24.13
CA LYS A 181 -0.76 -8.28 -24.58
C LYS A 181 -1.15 -9.19 -25.74
N GLU A 182 -2.45 -9.39 -25.95
CA GLU A 182 -3.08 -9.98 -27.15
C GLU A 182 -3.17 -8.94 -28.26
#